data_AF-A0A968ZYY4-F1
#
_entry.id   AF-A0A968ZYY4-F1
#
_cell.length_a   1.000
_cell.length_b   1.000
_cell.length_c   1.000
_cell.angle_alpha   90.00
_cell.angle_beta   90.00
_cell.angle_gamma   90.00
#
_symmetry.space_group_name_H-M   'P 1'
#
loop_
_entity.id
_entity.type
_entity.pdbx_description
1 polymer ?
#
loop_
_entity_poly.entity_id
_entity_poly.type
_entity_poly.pdbx_seq_one_letter_code
_entity_poly.pdbx_strand_id
1 'polypeptide(L)'
;MKIALSALLLLLLGDFVATFLYHVPEHVFGRFHTIVHHSPRRSFVCYAWLNRQPTALVFGFFGFFSYFLWVPLLWPLSAKGVLLGLCLAELHVIWRHQFSASYSTPAWMQRLCRLLCITTPERHWLHHQNANLAYGDIFTFYAVPAQHWLKLLRKLKKKLHYRLLA
;
A
#
# COMPACT_ATOMS: atom_id res chain seq x y z
N MET A 1 -20.62 -12.27 13.49
CA MET A 1 -19.41 -11.77 14.20
C MET A 1 -18.11 -12.27 13.57
N LYS A 2 -17.90 -13.59 13.41
CA LYS A 2 -16.63 -14.14 12.85
C LYS A 2 -16.26 -13.61 11.46
N ILE A 3 -17.24 -13.41 10.56
CA ILE A 3 -17.01 -12.85 9.21
C ILE A 3 -16.36 -11.45 9.29
N ALA A 4 -17.01 -10.51 9.99
CA ALA A 4 -16.52 -9.15 10.12
C ALA A 4 -15.17 -9.08 10.85
N LEU A 5 -14.99 -9.90 11.89
CA LEU A 5 -13.72 -9.99 12.61
C LEU A 5 -12.59 -10.50 11.71
N SER A 6 -12.79 -11.60 10.97
CA SER A 6 -11.80 -12.12 10.03
C SER A 6 -11.46 -11.12 8.94
N ALA A 7 -12.46 -10.42 8.38
CA ALA A 7 -12.23 -9.38 7.39
C ALA A 7 -11.40 -8.22 7.96
N LEU A 8 -11.76 -7.73 9.16
CA LEU A 8 -11.04 -6.65 9.82
C LEU A 8 -9.60 -7.03 10.15
N LEU A 9 -9.37 -8.23 10.70
CA LEU A 9 -8.02 -8.73 11.01
C LEU A 9 -7.18 -8.84 9.74
N LEU A 10 -7.76 -9.37 8.65
CA LEU A 10 -7.07 -9.46 7.36
C LEU A 10 -6.66 -8.08 6.85
N LEU A 11 -7.57 -7.10 6.90
CA LEU A 11 -7.27 -5.73 6.47
C LEU A 11 -6.18 -5.09 7.34
N LEU A 12 -6.26 -5.23 8.67
CA LEU A 12 -5.30 -4.63 9.60
C LEU A 12 -3.88 -5.21 9.42
N LEU A 13 -3.79 -6.54 9.36
CA LEU A 13 -2.52 -7.26 9.25
C LEU A 13 -1.94 -7.17 7.84
N GLY A 14 -2.80 -7.25 6.81
CA GLY A 14 -2.42 -7.06 5.42
C GLY A 14 -1.88 -5.66 5.18
N ASP A 15 -2.58 -4.62 5.64
CA ASP A 15 -2.13 -3.23 5.52
C ASP A 15 -0.84 -2.96 6.32
N PHE A 16 -0.67 -3.58 7.49
CA PHE A 16 0.60 -3.50 8.23
C PHE A 16 1.77 -4.06 7.40
N VAL A 17 1.64 -5.28 6.87
CA VAL A 17 2.71 -5.89 6.07
C VAL A 17 2.93 -5.11 4.78
N ALA A 18 1.86 -4.73 4.09
CA ALA A 18 1.89 -3.93 2.88
C ALA A 18 2.63 -2.61 3.12
N THR A 19 2.32 -1.90 4.19
CA THR A 19 2.90 -0.58 4.49
C THR A 19 4.37 -0.69 4.94
N PHE A 20 4.65 -1.50 5.96
CA PHE A 20 5.94 -1.46 6.65
C PHE A 20 6.99 -2.38 6.04
N LEU A 21 6.57 -3.49 5.42
CA LEU A 21 7.50 -4.50 4.88
C LEU A 21 7.60 -4.47 3.35
N TYR A 22 6.63 -3.86 2.67
CA TYR A 22 6.66 -3.73 1.21
C TYR A 22 6.77 -2.27 0.76
N HIS A 23 5.71 -1.46 0.92
CA HIS A 23 5.57 -0.12 0.36
C HIS A 23 6.69 0.83 0.79
N VAL A 24 6.90 1.02 2.09
CA VAL A 24 7.94 1.93 2.60
C VAL A 24 9.35 1.46 2.23
N PRO A 25 9.74 0.18 2.43
CA PRO A 25 11.03 -0.32 1.94
C PRO A 25 11.23 -0.15 0.43
N GLU A 26 10.21 -0.45 -0.38
CA GLU A 26 10.26 -0.28 -1.83
C GLU A 26 10.41 1.18 -2.24
N HIS A 27 9.86 2.15 -1.50
CA HIS A 27 10.14 3.57 -1.75
C HIS A 27 11.60 3.97 -1.49
N VAL A 28 12.32 3.23 -0.65
CA VAL A 28 13.72 3.54 -0.31
C VAL A 28 14.69 2.78 -1.20
N PHE A 29 14.46 1.48 -1.39
CA PHE A 29 15.38 0.57 -2.05
C PHE A 29 14.87 0.10 -3.42
N GLY A 30 13.55 0.12 -3.64
CA GLY A 30 12.88 -0.37 -4.84
C GLY A 30 12.88 0.62 -6.00
N ARG A 31 13.47 0.19 -7.12
CA ARG A 31 13.48 0.98 -8.37
C ARG A 31 12.11 0.94 -9.06
N PHE A 32 11.51 -0.24 -9.19
CA PHE A 32 10.29 -0.44 -9.97
C PHE A 32 9.07 0.19 -9.30
N HIS A 33 8.96 0.06 -7.98
CA HIS A 33 7.87 0.68 -7.24
C HIS A 33 7.84 2.18 -7.48
N THR A 34 8.97 2.87 -7.33
CA THR A 34 9.04 4.32 -7.57
C THR A 34 8.71 4.69 -9.02
N ILE A 35 9.24 3.95 -10.02
CA ILE A 35 9.02 4.25 -11.44
C ILE A 35 7.57 4.00 -11.84
N VAL A 36 7.01 2.85 -11.46
CA VAL A 36 5.70 2.41 -11.94
C VAL A 36 4.58 3.02 -11.11
N HIS A 37 4.67 2.96 -9.78
CA HIS A 37 3.61 3.41 -8.87
C HIS A 37 3.34 4.91 -9.00
N HIS A 38 4.39 5.72 -9.20
CA HIS A 38 4.26 7.17 -9.39
C HIS A 38 4.12 7.60 -10.86
N SER A 39 4.12 6.67 -11.82
CA SER A 39 3.88 7.02 -13.22
C SER A 39 2.39 7.37 -13.47
N PRO A 40 2.08 8.10 -14.55
CA PRO A 40 0.69 8.30 -14.96
C PRO A 40 -0.05 6.99 -15.27
N ARG A 41 0.66 6.00 -15.84
CA ARG A 41 0.13 4.66 -16.15
C ARG A 41 0.61 3.67 -15.09
N ARG A 42 -0.08 3.67 -13.93
CA ARG A 42 0.20 2.90 -12.70
C ARG A 42 -0.04 1.39 -12.85
N SER A 43 0.57 0.76 -13.85
CA SER A 43 0.41 -0.66 -14.15
C SER A 43 1.77 -1.33 -14.35
N PHE A 44 2.11 -2.22 -13.42
CA PHE A 44 3.31 -3.06 -13.52
C PHE A 44 3.25 -3.98 -14.73
N VAL A 45 2.06 -4.43 -15.13
CA VAL A 45 1.86 -5.25 -16.33
C VAL A 45 2.19 -4.45 -17.59
N CYS A 46 1.61 -3.26 -17.73
CA CYS A 46 1.89 -2.41 -18.88
C CYS A 46 3.37 -2.01 -18.92
N TYR A 47 3.96 -1.66 -17.78
CA TYR A 47 5.38 -1.32 -17.71
C TYR A 47 6.27 -2.51 -18.11
N ALA A 48 6.00 -3.70 -17.57
CA ALA A 48 6.76 -4.91 -17.86
C ALA A 48 6.70 -5.26 -19.35
N TRP A 49 5.52 -5.16 -19.95
CA TRP A 49 5.32 -5.41 -21.38
C TRP A 49 6.04 -4.39 -22.25
N LEU A 50 5.75 -3.09 -22.06
CA LEU A 50 6.27 -2.02 -22.90
C LEU A 50 7.80 -1.86 -22.81
N ASN A 51 8.38 -2.09 -21.63
CA ASN A 51 9.81 -1.93 -21.39
C ASN A 51 10.58 -3.26 -21.43
N ARG A 52 9.91 -4.39 -21.73
CA ARG A 52 10.48 -5.75 -21.70
C ARG A 52 11.19 -6.05 -20.38
N GLN A 53 10.60 -5.64 -19.26
CA GLN A 53 11.12 -5.80 -17.90
C GLN A 53 10.16 -6.65 -17.06
N PRO A 54 10.13 -7.99 -17.24
CA PRO A 54 9.19 -8.88 -16.55
C PRO A 54 9.40 -8.90 -15.04
N THR A 55 10.59 -8.56 -14.56
CA THR A 55 10.89 -8.42 -13.12
C THR A 55 10.00 -7.41 -12.43
N ALA A 56 9.48 -6.39 -13.13
CA ALA A 56 8.52 -5.44 -12.56
C ALA A 56 7.22 -6.11 -12.06
N LEU A 57 6.81 -7.25 -12.66
CA LEU A 57 5.63 -7.99 -12.23
C LEU A 57 5.78 -8.56 -10.81
N VAL A 58 7.00 -8.99 -10.45
CA VAL A 58 7.30 -9.55 -9.13
C VAL A 58 7.07 -8.50 -8.04
N PHE A 59 7.53 -7.26 -8.29
CA PHE A 59 7.30 -6.15 -7.36
C PHE A 59 5.81 -5.81 -7.26
N GLY A 60 5.10 -5.72 -8.39
CA GLY A 60 3.64 -5.55 -8.38
C GLY A 60 2.91 -6.64 -7.58
N PHE A 61 3.36 -7.89 -7.65
CA PHE A 61 2.78 -9.01 -6.91
C PHE A 61 2.98 -8.89 -5.39
N PHE A 62 4.14 -8.43 -4.92
CA PHE A 62 4.42 -8.32 -3.49
C PHE A 62 3.48 -7.35 -2.74
N GLY A 63 2.99 -6.31 -3.43
CA GLY A 63 1.99 -5.41 -2.86
C GLY A 63 0.68 -6.13 -2.53
N PHE A 64 0.23 -7.02 -3.41
CA PHE A 64 -0.97 -7.85 -3.23
C PHE A 64 -0.73 -9.03 -2.26
N PHE A 65 0.45 -9.63 -2.32
CA PHE A 65 0.82 -10.79 -1.52
C PHE A 65 0.74 -10.55 0.00
N SER A 66 0.93 -9.30 0.42
CA SER A 66 0.83 -8.87 1.83
C SER A 66 -0.48 -9.28 2.51
N TYR A 67 -1.60 -9.30 1.78
CA TYR A 67 -2.90 -9.75 2.27
C TYR A 67 -3.03 -11.27 2.23
N PHE A 68 -2.48 -11.93 1.20
CA PHE A 68 -2.56 -13.38 1.03
C PHE A 68 -1.78 -14.16 2.09
N LEU A 69 -0.73 -13.56 2.66
CA LEU A 69 0.05 -14.14 3.74
C LEU A 69 -0.82 -14.63 4.92
N TRP A 70 -1.91 -13.92 5.19
CA TRP A 70 -2.79 -14.19 6.34
C TRP A 70 -3.92 -15.17 6.04
N VAL A 71 -4.10 -15.56 4.77
CA VAL A 71 -5.18 -16.45 4.34
C VAL A 71 -5.13 -17.78 5.10
N PRO A 72 -4.02 -18.55 5.14
CA PRO A 72 -4.00 -19.84 5.83
C PRO A 72 -4.33 -19.74 7.33
N LEU A 73 -3.95 -18.64 7.97
CA LEU A 73 -4.16 -18.41 9.39
C LEU A 73 -5.61 -18.00 9.71
N LEU A 74 -6.22 -17.16 8.87
CA LEU A 74 -7.55 -16.61 9.10
C LEU A 74 -8.67 -17.47 8.46
N TRP A 75 -8.33 -18.36 7.53
CA TRP A 75 -9.30 -19.23 6.85
C TRP A 75 -10.12 -20.10 7.80
N PRO A 76 -9.51 -20.77 8.81
CA PRO A 76 -10.27 -21.58 9.77
C PRO A 76 -11.22 -20.75 10.64
N LEU A 77 -10.94 -19.45 10.83
CA LEU A 77 -11.81 -18.55 11.60
C LEU A 77 -13.08 -18.20 10.81
N SER A 78 -12.91 -17.82 9.53
CA SER A 78 -14.02 -17.62 8.59
C SER A 78 -13.53 -17.42 7.15
N ALA A 79 -13.67 -18.44 6.29
CA ALA A 79 -13.39 -18.31 4.86
C ALA A 79 -14.17 -17.16 4.19
N LYS A 80 -15.47 -17.00 4.52
CA LYS A 80 -16.29 -15.87 4.03
C LYS A 80 -15.73 -14.51 4.46
N GLY A 81 -15.23 -14.40 5.69
CA GLY A 81 -14.61 -13.17 6.19
C GLY A 81 -13.28 -12.86 5.51
N VAL A 82 -12.46 -13.89 5.24
CA VAL A 82 -11.22 -13.74 4.46
C VAL A 82 -11.52 -13.24 3.05
N LEU A 83 -12.46 -13.88 2.34
CA LEU A 83 -12.87 -13.44 1.00
C LEU A 83 -13.39 -12.01 1.01
N LEU A 84 -14.24 -11.65 1.99
CA LEU A 84 -14.73 -10.29 2.14
C LEU A 84 -13.59 -9.29 2.35
N GLY A 85 -12.63 -9.58 3.24
CA GLY A 85 -11.50 -8.69 3.48
C GLY A 85 -10.58 -8.56 2.26
N LEU A 86 -10.34 -9.63 1.50
CA LEU A 86 -9.59 -9.56 0.24
C LEU A 86 -10.31 -8.66 -0.78
N CYS A 87 -11.63 -8.82 -0.94
CA CYS A 87 -12.42 -7.98 -1.82
C CYS A 87 -12.39 -6.51 -1.38
N LEU A 88 -12.52 -6.23 -0.08
CA LEU A 88 -12.47 -4.87 0.45
C LEU A 88 -11.09 -4.22 0.26
N ALA A 89 -10.00 -4.98 0.44
CA ALA A 89 -8.64 -4.50 0.19
C ALA A 89 -8.46 -4.10 -1.28
N GLU A 90 -8.86 -4.97 -2.20
CA GLU A 90 -8.73 -4.71 -3.64
C GLU A 90 -9.60 -3.53 -4.08
N LEU A 91 -10.87 -3.49 -3.63
CA LEU A 91 -11.75 -2.35 -3.91
C LEU A 91 -11.18 -1.04 -3.37
N HIS A 92 -10.53 -1.05 -2.20
CA HIS A 92 -9.88 0.14 -1.66
C HIS A 92 -8.67 0.58 -2.50
N VAL A 93 -7.85 -0.37 -2.95
CA VAL A 93 -6.72 -0.11 -3.87
C VAL A 93 -7.23 0.52 -5.17
N ILE A 94 -8.26 -0.06 -5.79
CA ILE A 94 -8.87 0.49 -7.01
C ILE A 94 -9.39 1.91 -6.73
N TRP A 95 -10.19 2.05 -5.68
CA TRP A 95 -10.82 3.32 -5.30
C TRP A 95 -9.80 4.44 -5.11
N ARG A 96 -8.68 4.20 -4.40
CA ARG A 96 -7.67 5.22 -4.14
C ARG A 96 -6.76 5.55 -5.33
N HIS A 97 -6.72 4.73 -6.38
CA HIS A 97 -5.87 4.93 -7.56
C HIS A 97 -6.61 5.37 -8.82
N GLN A 98 -7.92 5.13 -8.90
CA GLN A 98 -8.73 5.41 -10.10
C GLN A 98 -8.94 6.91 -10.35
N PHE A 99 -8.97 7.71 -9.29
CA PHE A 99 -9.32 9.12 -9.40
C PHE A 99 -8.12 10.04 -9.64
N SER A 100 -8.36 11.12 -10.39
CA SER A 100 -7.41 12.20 -10.64
C SER A 100 -7.39 13.23 -9.50
N ALA A 101 -6.46 14.18 -9.55
CA ALA A 101 -6.35 15.28 -8.58
C ALA A 101 -7.60 16.17 -8.45
N SER A 102 -8.50 16.15 -9.43
CA SER A 102 -9.75 16.93 -9.43
C SER A 102 -10.91 16.23 -8.75
N TYR A 103 -10.77 14.95 -8.39
CA TYR A 103 -11.80 14.24 -7.65
C TYR A 103 -11.84 14.70 -6.20
N SER A 104 -13.07 14.82 -5.68
CA SER A 104 -13.31 15.07 -4.26
C SER A 104 -14.35 14.08 -3.74
N THR A 105 -13.93 13.30 -2.75
CA THR A 105 -14.76 12.40 -1.98
C THR A 105 -15.91 13.21 -1.36
N PRO A 106 -17.18 12.76 -1.47
CA PRO A 106 -18.32 13.45 -0.86
C PRO A 106 -18.15 13.67 0.64
N ALA A 107 -18.66 14.79 1.16
CA ALA A 107 -18.38 15.23 2.52
C ALA A 107 -18.79 14.21 3.61
N TRP A 108 -19.92 13.52 3.42
CA TRP A 108 -20.38 12.46 4.33
C TRP A 108 -19.42 11.27 4.34
N MET A 109 -18.89 10.90 3.17
CA MET A 109 -17.95 9.79 3.02
C MET A 109 -16.59 10.16 3.61
N GLN A 110 -16.14 11.41 3.46
CA GLN A 110 -14.94 11.89 4.14
C GLN A 110 -15.08 11.82 5.66
N ARG A 111 -16.23 12.20 6.22
CA ARG A 111 -16.50 12.08 7.66
C ARG A 111 -16.40 10.63 8.11
N LEU A 112 -17.01 9.71 7.35
CA LEU A 112 -16.93 8.28 7.63
C LEU A 112 -15.50 7.75 7.56
N CYS A 113 -14.74 8.09 6.50
CA CYS A 113 -13.34 7.69 6.37
C CYS A 113 -12.48 8.25 7.51
N ARG A 114 -12.72 9.48 7.97
CA ARG A 114 -12.01 10.03 9.13
C ARG A 114 -12.32 9.26 10.42
N LEU A 115 -13.59 8.91 10.65
CA LEU A 115 -13.98 8.14 11.83
C LEU A 115 -13.41 6.71 11.81
N LEU A 116 -13.41 6.08 10.64
CA LEU A 116 -12.88 4.72 10.43
C LEU A 116 -11.37 4.69 10.16
N CYS A 117 -10.71 5.85 10.19
CA CYS A 117 -9.30 6.02 9.85
C CYS A 117 -8.92 5.45 8.47
N ILE A 118 -9.76 5.56 7.44
CA ILE A 118 -9.52 5.04 6.08
C ILE A 118 -8.81 6.09 5.20
N THR A 119 -7.80 5.66 4.45
CA THR A 119 -7.06 6.48 3.50
C THR A 119 -7.94 6.79 2.29
N THR A 120 -8.10 8.07 1.95
CA THR A 120 -8.91 8.51 0.82
C THR A 120 -8.06 8.71 -0.44
N PRO A 121 -8.66 8.78 -1.64
CA PRO A 121 -7.95 9.06 -2.88
C PRO A 121 -7.13 10.35 -2.83
N GLU A 122 -7.64 11.41 -2.19
CA GLU A 122 -6.95 12.71 -2.07
C GLU A 122 -5.70 12.60 -1.20
N ARG A 123 -5.79 11.88 -0.08
CA ARG A 123 -4.64 11.65 0.79
C ARG A 123 -3.59 10.79 0.09
N HIS A 124 -4.02 9.75 -0.61
CA HIS A 124 -3.12 8.90 -1.42
C HIS A 124 -2.46 9.69 -2.55
N TRP A 125 -3.20 10.63 -3.16
CA TRP A 125 -2.67 11.53 -4.17
C TRP A 125 -1.55 12.42 -3.66
N LEU A 126 -1.63 12.93 -2.43
CA LEU A 126 -0.53 13.68 -1.82
C LEU A 126 0.78 12.87 -1.74
N HIS A 127 0.68 11.55 -1.54
CA HIS A 127 1.84 10.67 -1.60
C HIS A 127 2.38 10.52 -3.02
N HIS A 128 1.51 10.45 -4.03
CA HIS A 128 1.94 10.47 -5.43
C HIS A 128 2.64 11.77 -5.82
N GLN A 129 2.22 12.90 -5.28
CA GLN A 129 2.88 14.19 -5.49
C GLN A 129 4.21 14.30 -4.74
N ASN A 130 4.30 13.71 -3.56
CA ASN A 130 5.49 13.75 -2.72
C ASN A 130 5.80 12.37 -2.14
N ALA A 131 6.69 11.65 -2.82
CA ALA A 131 7.20 10.34 -2.41
C ALA A 131 7.95 10.35 -1.06
N ASN A 132 8.16 11.53 -0.45
CA ASN A 132 8.70 11.65 0.90
C ASN A 132 7.64 11.53 2.00
N LEU A 133 6.37 11.43 1.64
CA LEU A 133 5.25 11.19 2.56
C LEU A 133 4.84 9.73 2.41
N ALA A 134 5.02 8.91 3.45
CA ALA A 134 4.43 7.58 3.50
C ALA A 134 3.06 7.63 4.19
N TYR A 135 2.11 6.84 3.71
CA TYR A 135 0.81 6.62 4.33
C TYR A 135 0.57 5.12 4.51
N GLY A 136 -0.35 4.76 5.40
CA GLY A 136 -0.90 3.41 5.37
C GLY A 136 -1.72 3.21 4.10
N ASP A 137 -1.61 2.01 3.54
CA ASP A 137 -2.26 1.63 2.30
C ASP A 137 -3.79 1.71 2.46
N ILE A 138 -4.33 1.23 3.58
CA ILE A 138 -5.76 1.32 3.90
C ILE A 138 -6.01 2.27 5.07
N PHE A 139 -5.24 2.14 6.15
CA PHE A 139 -5.49 2.81 7.41
C PHE A 139 -4.53 3.97 7.67
N THR A 140 -5.13 5.13 7.93
CA THR A 140 -4.45 6.40 8.15
C THR A 140 -3.66 6.46 9.46
N PHE A 141 -3.98 5.64 10.46
CA PHE A 141 -3.21 5.59 11.70
C PHE A 141 -1.80 5.00 11.50
N TYR A 142 -1.56 4.26 10.40
CA TYR A 142 -0.21 3.84 10.03
C TYR A 142 0.64 4.95 9.40
N ALA A 143 0.06 6.11 9.04
CA ALA A 143 0.79 7.18 8.37
C ALA A 143 1.99 7.70 9.17
N VAL A 144 1.77 8.05 10.45
CA VAL A 144 2.82 8.58 11.31
C VAL A 144 3.96 7.56 11.48
N PRO A 145 3.71 6.31 11.90
CA PRO A 145 4.79 5.32 11.98
C PRO A 145 5.45 5.04 10.63
N ALA A 146 4.70 5.00 9.52
CA ALA A 146 5.25 4.79 8.18
C ALA A 146 6.23 5.90 7.78
N GLN A 147 5.94 7.15 8.11
CA GLN A 147 6.86 8.27 7.84
C GLN A 147 8.13 8.20 8.67
N HIS A 148 8.05 7.79 9.94
CA HIS A 148 9.22 7.56 10.78
C HIS A 148 10.08 6.44 10.20
N TRP A 149 9.44 5.35 9.78
CA TRP A 149 10.10 4.23 9.14
C TRP A 149 10.80 4.63 7.85
N LEU A 150 10.14 5.38 6.98
CA LEU A 150 10.71 5.92 5.74
C LEU A 150 11.97 6.75 6.02
N LYS A 151 11.91 7.65 7.01
CA LYS A 151 13.06 8.49 7.41
C LYS A 151 14.21 7.63 7.92
N LEU A 152 13.93 6.61 8.74
CA LEU A 152 14.93 5.71 9.28
C LEU A 152 15.62 4.91 8.18
N LEU A 153 14.85 4.24 7.30
CA LEU A 153 15.40 3.45 6.20
C LEU A 153 16.27 4.29 5.25
N ARG A 154 15.88 5.54 4.98
CA ARG A 154 16.71 6.45 4.18
C ARG A 154 18.04 6.81 4.85
N LYS A 155 18.03 7.05 6.16
CA LYS A 155 19.28 7.27 6.91
C LYS A 155 20.17 6.03 6.83
N LEU A 156 19.59 4.83 6.96
CA LEU A 156 20.33 3.57 6.82
C LEU A 156 20.91 3.40 5.41
N LYS A 157 20.12 3.65 4.36
CA LYS A 157 20.60 3.61 2.96
C LYS A 157 21.79 4.54 2.74
N LYS A 158 21.71 5.78 3.21
CA LYS A 158 22.82 6.75 3.12
C LYS A 158 24.07 6.24 3.85
N LYS A 159 23.92 5.76 5.09
CA LYS A 159 25.03 5.24 5.89
C LYS A 159 25.71 4.04 5.24
N LEU A 160 24.93 3.11 4.67
CA LEU A 160 25.46 1.95 3.93
C LEU A 160 26.21 2.39 2.68
N HIS A 161 25.70 3.35 1.93
CA HIS A 161 26.37 3.88 0.74
C HIS A 161 27.73 4.50 1.07
N TYR A 162 27.82 5.35 2.10
CA TYR A 162 29.09 5.93 2.53
C TYR A 162 30.10 4.87 2.99
N ARG A 163 29.65 3.79 3.65
CA ARG A 163 30.51 2.68 4.07
C ARG A 163 31.03 1.80 2.93
N LEU A 164 30.33 1.77 1.80
CA LEU A 164 30.76 1.02 0.61
C LEU A 164 31.74 1.82 -0.26
N LEU A 165 31.82 3.14 -0.07
CA LEU A 165 32.71 4.05 -0.80
C LEU A 165 33.97 4.44 -0.02
N ALA A 166 34.06 4.04 1.25
CA ALA A 166 35.22 4.23 2.14
C ALA A 166 36.00 2.92 2.23
#